data_AF-A0A146K6Q4-F1
#
_entry.id   AF-A0A146K6Q4-F1
#
_cell.length_a   1.000
_cell.length_b   1.000
_cell.length_c   1.000
_cell.angle_alpha   90.00
_cell.angle_beta   90.00
_cell.angle_gamma   90.00
#
_symmetry.space_group_name_H-M   'P 1'
#
loop_
_entity.id
_entity.type
_entity.pdbx_description
1 polymer ?
#
loop_
_entity_poly.entity_id
_entity_poly.type
_entity_poly.pdbx_seq_one_letter_code
_entity_poly.pdbx_strand_id
1 'polypeptide(L)'
;ENSDDFTCYLKDLGIIAIISGVIVMLGSFAAYLPQIIKLKIKKTVDGISIDSFHLSAYGVYFQICNYYTTQFPLIAACQNNLQKCFQNILPEIAVVIMYILISIPYAQTIYYINLNEGKSVFFLKQLKYF
;
A
#
# COMPACT_ATOMS: atom_id res chain seq x y z
N GLU A 1 10.71 -16.39 -35.52
CA GLU A 1 10.24 -15.30 -34.65
C GLU A 1 10.21 -15.84 -33.24
N ASN A 2 10.92 -15.21 -32.30
CA ASN A 2 10.90 -15.62 -30.90
C ASN A 2 9.53 -15.27 -30.33
N SER A 3 8.79 -16.27 -29.86
CA SER A 3 7.46 -16.13 -29.24
C SER A 3 7.45 -15.31 -27.94
N ASP A 4 8.62 -14.85 -27.48
CA ASP A 4 8.84 -14.31 -26.14
C ASP A 4 9.32 -12.83 -26.16
N ASP A 5 9.25 -12.15 -27.32
CA ASP A 5 9.60 -10.74 -27.41
C ASP A 5 8.46 -9.82 -26.97
N PHE A 6 8.32 -9.66 -25.64
CA PHE A 6 7.36 -8.75 -25.02
C PHE A 6 7.88 -7.31 -24.90
N THR A 7 9.01 -6.95 -25.54
CA THR A 7 9.62 -5.62 -25.36
C THR A 7 8.72 -4.47 -25.81
N CYS A 8 7.76 -4.72 -26.69
CA CYS A 8 6.76 -3.74 -27.14
C CYS A 8 5.87 -3.18 -26.01
N TYR A 9 5.76 -3.89 -24.88
CA TYR A 9 5.01 -3.44 -23.72
C TYR A 9 5.82 -2.46 -22.84
N LEU A 10 7.15 -2.47 -22.92
CA LEU A 10 8.01 -1.57 -22.15
C LEU A 10 7.99 -0.17 -22.76
N LYS A 11 7.56 0.82 -21.97
CA LYS A 11 7.53 2.22 -22.39
C LYS A 11 8.67 3.01 -21.76
N ASP A 12 9.26 3.92 -22.52
CA ASP A 12 10.16 4.91 -21.94
C ASP A 12 9.32 5.93 -21.18
N LEU A 13 9.43 5.91 -19.86
CA LEU A 13 8.70 6.84 -19.00
C LEU A 13 9.41 8.19 -18.98
N GLY A 14 8.62 9.25 -19.14
CA GLY A 14 9.11 10.61 -19.00
C GLY A 14 9.59 10.88 -17.57
N ILE A 15 10.57 11.79 -17.44
CA ILE A 15 11.18 12.14 -16.14
C ILE A 15 10.14 12.59 -15.10
N ILE A 16 9.04 13.22 -15.54
CA ILE A 16 7.94 13.66 -14.68
C ILE A 16 7.28 12.47 -13.98
N ALA A 17 7.01 11.38 -14.69
CA ALA A 17 6.37 10.20 -14.11
C ALA A 17 7.26 9.55 -13.03
N ILE A 18 8.57 9.50 -13.29
CA ILE A 18 9.57 8.99 -12.33
C ILE A 18 9.57 9.86 -11.07
N ILE A 19 9.63 11.19 -11.23
CA ILE A 19 9.61 12.14 -10.11
C ILE A 19 8.31 12.00 -9.30
N SER A 20 7.15 11.91 -9.95
CA SER A 20 5.86 11.71 -9.29
C SER A 20 5.84 10.42 -8.47
N GLY A 21 6.34 9.30 -9.01
CA GLY A 21 6.44 8.04 -8.28
C GLY A 21 7.29 8.13 -7.02
N VAL A 22 8.45 8.81 -7.11
CA VAL A 22 9.32 9.06 -5.95
C VAL A 22 8.64 9.95 -4.91
N ILE A 23 7.95 11.01 -5.33
CA ILE A 23 7.20 11.89 -4.41
C ILE A 23 6.12 11.12 -3.65
N VAL A 24 5.35 10.27 -4.33
CA VAL A 24 4.32 9.43 -3.70
C VAL A 24 4.94 8.50 -2.66
N MET A 25 6.09 7.89 -2.98
CA MET A 25 6.81 7.01 -2.07
C MET A 25 7.26 7.76 -0.81
N LEU A 26 7.95 8.89 -0.96
CA LEU A 26 8.43 9.71 0.15
C LEU A 26 7.28 10.30 0.97
N GLY A 27 6.22 10.76 0.31
CA GLY A 27 5.01 11.26 0.94
C GLY A 27 4.32 10.19 1.80
N SER A 28 4.30 8.95 1.33
CA SER A 28 3.75 7.82 2.09
C SER A 28 4.54 7.56 3.37
N PHE A 29 5.88 7.59 3.31
CA PHE A 29 6.72 7.50 4.51
C PHE A 29 6.46 8.66 5.48
N ALA A 30 6.42 9.89 4.99
CA ALA A 30 6.16 11.07 5.81
C ALA A 30 4.78 11.01 6.49
N ALA A 31 3.77 10.47 5.82
CA ALA A 31 2.41 10.36 6.34
C ALA A 31 2.26 9.27 7.42
N TYR A 32 2.78 8.06 7.18
CA TYR A 32 2.45 6.90 8.02
C TYR A 32 3.54 6.52 9.02
N LEU A 33 4.82 6.83 8.75
CA LEU A 33 5.92 6.47 9.66
C LEU A 33 5.78 7.13 11.05
N PRO A 34 5.44 8.43 11.18
CA PRO A 34 5.22 9.04 12.49
C PRO A 34 4.09 8.37 13.27
N GLN A 35 3.03 7.94 12.58
CA GLN A 35 1.88 7.29 13.18
C GLN A 35 2.22 5.88 13.71
N ILE A 36 3.03 5.11 12.96
CA ILE A 36 3.56 3.82 13.41
C ILE A 36 4.40 3.98 14.68
N ILE A 37 5.28 4.98 14.70
CA ILE A 37 6.14 5.27 15.85
C ILE A 37 5.28 5.69 17.06
N LYS A 38 4.32 6.61 16.85
CA LYS A 38 3.40 7.08 17.89
C LYS A 38 2.61 5.93 18.52
N LEU A 39 2.07 5.02 17.71
CA LEU A 39 1.33 3.85 18.18
C LEU A 39 2.22 2.88 18.96
N LYS A 40 3.47 2.65 18.52
CA LYS A 40 4.42 1.83 19.28
C LYS A 40 4.77 2.42 20.64
N ILE A 41 4.98 3.73 20.72
CA ILE A 41 5.39 4.40 21.96
C ILE A 41 4.20 4.54 22.91
N LYS A 42 3.09 5.10 22.44
CA LYS A 42 1.95 5.45 23.31
C LYS A 42 1.05 4.26 23.64
N LYS A 43 1.00 3.23 22.79
CA LYS A 43 0.14 2.03 22.97
C LYS A 43 -1.34 2.35 23.23
N THR A 44 -1.80 3.54 22.83
CA THR A 44 -3.19 3.97 22.87
C THR A 44 -3.64 4.32 21.45
N VAL A 45 -4.94 4.14 21.20
CA VAL A 45 -5.61 4.43 19.93
C VAL A 45 -6.47 5.70 19.98
N ASP A 46 -6.36 6.49 21.05
CA ASP A 46 -7.18 7.70 21.22
C ASP A 46 -7.02 8.66 20.04
N GLY A 47 -8.15 9.04 19.44
CA GLY A 47 -8.20 9.93 18.27
C GLY A 47 -7.86 9.27 16.94
N ILE A 48 -7.79 7.93 16.87
CA ILE A 48 -7.57 7.18 15.64
C ILE A 48 -8.87 6.54 15.15
N SER A 49 -9.25 6.84 13.90
CA SER A 49 -10.37 6.17 13.23
C SER A 49 -9.90 4.86 12.59
N ILE A 50 -10.44 3.74 13.08
CA ILE A 50 -10.20 2.40 12.53
C ILE A 50 -10.78 2.30 11.13
N ASP A 51 -11.98 2.84 10.93
CA ASP A 51 -12.69 2.76 9.64
C ASP A 51 -11.92 3.49 8.55
N SER A 52 -11.27 4.61 8.89
CA SER A 52 -10.41 5.32 7.94
C SER A 52 -9.19 4.49 7.55
N PHE A 53 -8.57 3.79 8.49
CA PHE A 53 -7.46 2.88 8.19
C PHE A 53 -7.91 1.67 7.39
N HIS A 54 -9.07 1.10 7.72
CA HIS A 54 -9.66 -0.04 7.03
C HIS A 54 -9.98 0.31 5.58
N LEU A 55 -10.73 1.38 5.33
CA LEU A 55 -11.05 1.85 3.97
C LEU A 55 -9.79 2.17 3.16
N SER A 56 -8.79 2.79 3.78
CA SER A 56 -7.53 3.10 3.10
C SER A 56 -6.75 1.82 2.75
N ALA A 57 -6.63 0.86 3.67
CA ALA A 57 -5.93 -0.39 3.43
C ALA A 57 -6.58 -1.20 2.31
N TYR A 58 -7.92 -1.34 2.33
CA TYR A 58 -8.66 -2.02 1.28
C TYR A 58 -8.61 -1.27 -0.05
N GLY A 59 -8.70 0.06 -0.05
CA GLY A 59 -8.56 0.87 -1.26
C GLY A 59 -7.23 0.64 -1.96
N VAL A 60 -6.12 0.66 -1.22
CA VAL A 60 -4.79 0.39 -1.78
C VAL A 60 -4.63 -1.08 -2.17
N TYR A 61 -5.21 -2.02 -1.41
CA TYR A 61 -5.23 -3.44 -1.78
C TYR A 61 -5.90 -3.68 -3.15
N PHE A 62 -7.09 -3.10 -3.37
CA PHE A 62 -7.77 -3.21 -4.66
C PHE A 62 -6.98 -2.55 -5.79
N GLN A 63 -6.27 -1.45 -5.49
CA GLN A 63 -5.37 -0.83 -6.44
C GLN A 63 -4.21 -1.77 -6.84
N ILE A 64 -3.63 -2.49 -5.88
CA ILE A 64 -2.59 -3.52 -6.15
C ILE A 64 -3.16 -4.64 -7.03
N CYS A 65 -4.35 -5.16 -6.72
CA CYS A 65 -4.99 -6.18 -7.55
C CYS A 65 -5.23 -5.71 -8.99
N ASN A 66 -5.64 -4.44 -9.17
CA ASN A 66 -5.81 -3.84 -10.48
C ASN A 66 -4.47 -3.72 -11.24
N TYR A 67 -3.39 -3.32 -10.55
CA TYR A 67 -2.05 -3.33 -11.16
C TYR A 67 -1.63 -4.73 -11.61
N TYR A 68 -1.74 -5.75 -10.76
CA TYR A 68 -1.34 -7.11 -11.17
C TYR A 68 -2.16 -7.67 -12.33
N THR A 69 -3.45 -7.37 -12.40
CA THR A 69 -4.31 -7.83 -13.50
C THR A 69 -4.02 -7.12 -14.82
N THR A 70 -3.62 -5.84 -14.77
CA THR A 70 -3.39 -5.04 -15.98
C THR A 70 -1.93 -5.04 -16.47
N GLN A 71 -0.96 -5.27 -15.57
CA GLN A 71 0.48 -5.13 -15.87
C GLN A 71 1.21 -6.48 -16.07
N PHE A 72 0.51 -7.61 -16.10
CA PHE A 72 1.14 -8.92 -16.33
C PHE A 72 2.06 -8.98 -17.57
N PRO A 73 1.66 -8.43 -18.75
CA PRO A 73 2.54 -8.41 -19.93
C PRO A 73 3.82 -7.60 -19.75
N LEU A 74 3.78 -6.54 -18.92
CA LEU A 74 4.93 -5.71 -18.59
C LEU A 74 5.95 -6.45 -17.72
N ILE A 75 5.47 -7.24 -16.76
CA ILE A 75 6.33 -8.08 -15.92
C ILE A 75 6.99 -9.18 -16.76
N ALA A 76 6.27 -9.79 -17.70
CA ALA A 76 6.86 -10.75 -18.64
C ALA A 76 7.96 -10.11 -19.51
N ALA A 77 7.75 -8.87 -19.95
CA ALA A 77 8.73 -8.11 -20.75
C ALA A 77 10.01 -7.75 -19.99
N CYS A 78 10.01 -7.78 -18.67
CA CYS A 78 11.15 -7.41 -17.84
C CYS A 78 12.39 -8.30 -18.03
N GLN A 79 12.20 -9.53 -18.50
CA GLN A 79 13.30 -10.45 -18.79
C GLN A 79 14.20 -9.93 -19.92
N ASN A 80 13.65 -9.11 -20.82
CA ASN A 80 14.34 -8.61 -22.00
C ASN A 80 15.08 -7.28 -21.76
N ASN A 81 14.62 -6.43 -20.83
CA ASN A 81 15.30 -5.16 -20.49
C ASN A 81 15.00 -4.71 -19.05
N LEU A 82 15.93 -5.00 -18.14
CA LEU A 82 15.81 -4.69 -16.71
C LEU A 82 15.69 -3.19 -16.40
N GLN A 83 16.41 -2.33 -17.13
CA GLN A 83 16.42 -0.90 -16.85
C GLN A 83 15.08 -0.24 -17.19
N LYS A 84 14.54 -0.53 -18.38
CA LYS A 84 13.21 -0.04 -18.78
C LYS A 84 12.11 -0.65 -17.93
N CYS A 85 12.26 -1.92 -17.57
CA CYS A 85 11.36 -2.59 -16.64
C CYS A 85 11.26 -1.85 -15.30
N PHE A 86 12.39 -1.50 -14.68
CA PHE A 86 12.38 -0.84 -13.37
C PHE A 86 11.62 0.49 -13.40
N GLN A 87 11.74 1.26 -14.48
CA GLN A 87 10.97 2.49 -14.63
C GLN A 87 9.46 2.21 -14.66
N ASN A 88 9.02 1.18 -15.39
CA ASN A 88 7.61 0.81 -15.54
C ASN A 88 7.00 0.19 -14.28
N ILE A 89 7.81 -0.49 -13.46
CA ILE A 89 7.39 -1.10 -12.19
C ILE A 89 7.49 -0.11 -11.01
N LEU A 90 8.17 1.04 -11.16
CA LEU A 90 8.32 2.03 -10.10
C LEU A 90 6.98 2.48 -9.45
N PRO A 91 5.90 2.73 -10.20
CA PRO A 91 4.59 3.04 -9.61
C PRO A 91 4.02 1.88 -8.78
N GLU A 92 4.21 0.64 -9.24
CA GLU A 92 3.77 -0.57 -8.51
C GLU A 92 4.49 -0.66 -7.16
N ILE A 93 5.81 -0.47 -7.14
CA ILE A 93 6.62 -0.46 -5.92
C ILE A 93 6.11 0.61 -4.95
N ALA A 94 5.79 1.80 -5.44
CA ALA A 94 5.27 2.88 -4.60
C ALA A 94 3.91 2.51 -3.94
N VAL A 95 3.00 1.88 -4.68
CA VAL A 95 1.71 1.43 -4.14
C VAL A 95 1.88 0.30 -3.13
N VAL A 96 2.78 -0.66 -3.38
CA VAL A 96 3.08 -1.75 -2.44
C VAL A 96 3.68 -1.19 -1.13
N ILE A 97 4.61 -0.24 -1.22
CA ILE A 97 5.16 0.45 -0.04
C ILE A 97 4.05 1.16 0.74
N MET A 98 3.18 1.90 0.05
CA MET A 98 2.05 2.59 0.68
C MET A 98 1.12 1.60 1.39
N TYR A 99 0.82 0.44 0.79
CA TYR A 99 0.02 -0.60 1.41
C TYR A 99 0.63 -1.13 2.71
N ILE A 100 1.93 -1.43 2.70
CA ILE A 100 2.65 -1.90 3.90
C ILE A 100 2.60 -0.82 4.99
N LEU A 101 2.88 0.43 4.64
CA LEU A 101 2.90 1.55 5.56
C LEU A 101 1.53 1.86 6.18
N ILE A 102 0.43 1.58 5.49
CA ILE A 102 -0.95 1.70 6.02
C ILE A 102 -1.35 0.47 6.85
N SER A 103 -0.94 -0.73 6.42
CA SER A 103 -1.32 -1.99 7.06
C SER A 103 -0.72 -2.14 8.46
N ILE A 104 0.51 -1.65 8.67
CA ILE A 104 1.18 -1.68 9.99
C ILE A 104 0.39 -0.89 11.06
N PRO A 105 0.12 0.42 10.89
CA PRO A 105 -0.63 1.17 11.90
C PRO A 105 -2.06 0.65 12.04
N TYR A 106 -2.69 0.17 10.97
CA TYR A 106 -4.00 -0.49 11.06
C TYR A 106 -3.98 -1.72 11.99
N ALA A 107 -3.02 -2.64 11.78
CA ALA A 107 -2.85 -3.82 12.62
C ALA A 107 -2.51 -3.44 14.08
N GLN A 108 -1.67 -2.43 14.27
CA GLN A 108 -1.36 -1.90 15.61
C GLN A 108 -2.60 -1.34 16.31
N THR A 109 -3.44 -0.59 15.59
CA THR A 109 -4.68 -0.05 16.13
C THR A 109 -5.62 -1.16 16.58
N ILE A 110 -5.86 -2.19 15.75
CA ILE A 110 -6.67 -3.36 16.14
C ILE A 110 -6.08 -4.05 17.38
N TYR A 111 -4.77 -4.28 17.39
CA TYR A 111 -4.09 -4.92 18.50
C TYR A 111 -4.29 -4.16 19.82
N TYR A 112 -4.08 -2.85 19.81
CA TYR A 112 -4.20 -2.03 21.03
C TYR A 112 -5.65 -1.83 21.46
N ILE A 113 -6.62 -1.81 20.55
CA ILE A 113 -8.05 -1.85 20.92
C ILE A 113 -8.36 -3.14 21.65
N ASN A 114 -7.96 -4.29 21.09
CA ASN A 114 -8.20 -5.59 21.71
C ASN A 114 -7.53 -5.71 23.09
N LEU A 115 -6.37 -5.09 23.26
CA LEU A 115 -5.63 -5.06 24.53
C LEU A 115 -6.28 -4.13 25.57
N ASN A 116 -6.74 -2.94 25.15
CA ASN A 116 -7.29 -1.92 26.04
C ASN A 116 -8.77 -2.16 26.39
N GLU A 117 -9.56 -2.76 25.48
CA GLU A 117 -11.01 -2.94 25.67
C GLU A 117 -11.41 -4.26 26.33
N GLY A 118 -10.46 -5.16 26.64
CA GLY A 118 -10.76 -6.38 27.40
C GLY A 118 -11.96 -7.18 26.89
N LYS A 119 -11.82 -7.87 25.76
CA LYS A 119 -12.70 -8.96 25.26
C LYS A 119 -14.22 -8.74 25.08
N SER A 120 -14.90 -7.69 25.54
CA SER A 120 -16.39 -7.66 25.47
C SER A 120 -17.07 -6.44 24.85
N VAL A 121 -16.47 -5.25 24.84
CA VAL A 121 -17.24 -4.03 24.54
C VAL A 121 -17.20 -3.63 23.05
N PHE A 122 -16.08 -3.79 22.35
CA PHE A 122 -15.96 -3.40 20.93
C PHE A 122 -16.95 -4.14 20.02
N PHE A 123 -17.03 -5.46 20.15
CA PHE A 123 -17.86 -6.32 19.29
C PHE A 123 -19.35 -6.05 19.52
N LEU A 124 -19.76 -5.83 20.78
CA LEU A 124 -21.13 -5.44 21.14
C LEU A 124 -21.49 -4.03 20.67
N LYS A 125 -20.51 -3.11 20.58
CA LYS A 125 -20.74 -1.77 20.02
C LYS A 125 -20.90 -1.80 18.51
N GLN A 126 -20.09 -2.57 17.79
CA GLN A 126 -20.25 -2.68 16.33
C GLN A 126 -21.53 -3.42 15.93
N LEU A 127 -21.97 -4.42 16.68
CA LEU A 127 -23.27 -5.09 16.48
C LEU A 127 -24.49 -4.21 16.79
N LYS A 128 -24.32 -3.08 17.49
CA LYS A 128 -25.42 -2.15 17.78
C LYS A 128 -25.73 -1.17 16.65
N TYR A 129 -24.85 -1.10 15.65
CA TYR A 129 -25.00 -0.24 14.47
C TYR A 129 -25.31 -1.04 13.19
N PHE A 130 -25.57 -2.34 13.33
CA PHE A 130 -26.17 -3.23 12.32
C PHE A 130 -27.51 -3.74 12.87
#